data_AF-A0A6J4RV23-F1
#
_entry.id   AF-A0A6J4RV23-F1
#
_cell.length_a   1.000
_cell.length_b   1.000
_cell.length_c   1.000
_cell.angle_alpha   90.00
_cell.angle_beta   90.00
_cell.angle_gamma   90.00
#
_symmetry.space_group_name_H-M   'P 1'
#
loop_
_entity.id
_entity.type
_entity.pdbx_description
1 polymer ?
#
loop_
_entity_poly.entity_id
_entity_poly.type
_entity_poly.pdbx_seq_one_letter_code
_entity_poly.pdbx_strand_id
1 'polypeptide(L)' 'MAELSDTERLLRFALAPVEPPRDLGERLEHRLTEVAGAAAEELGDWELGAMRDPRNWVRPVAA' A
#
# COMPACT_ATOMS: atom_id res chain seq x y z
N MET A 1 24.12 -7.54 34.31
CA MET A 1 22.70 -7.16 34.55
C MET A 1 22.44 -5.68 34.32
N ALA A 2 23.35 -4.75 34.66
CA ALA A 2 23.18 -3.31 34.40
C ALA A 2 23.08 -2.93 32.90
N GLU A 3 23.94 -3.49 32.04
CA GLU A 3 23.93 -3.25 30.59
C GLU A 3 22.62 -3.66 29.87
N LEU A 4 22.03 -4.79 30.30
CA LEU A 4 20.74 -5.25 29.80
C LEU A 4 19.62 -4.26 30.17
N SER A 5 19.66 -3.70 31.39
CA SER A 5 18.67 -2.71 31.81
C SER A 5 18.80 -1.37 31.07
N ASP A 6 20.02 -0.96 30.71
CA ASP A 6 20.23 0.25 29.90
C ASP A 6 19.80 0.04 28.44
N THR A 7 20.07 -1.13 27.87
CA THR A 7 19.59 -1.49 26.53
C THR A 7 18.07 -1.51 26.47
N GLU A 8 17.42 -2.13 27.46
CA GLU A 8 15.96 -2.22 27.53
C GLU A 8 15.31 -0.84 27.71
N ARG A 9 15.96 0.07 28.46
CA ARG A 9 15.55 1.47 28.61
C ARG A 9 15.63 2.23 27.28
N LEU A 10 16.71 2.04 26.51
CA LEU A 10 16.87 2.65 25.20
C LEU A 10 15.82 2.14 24.20
N LEU A 11 15.55 0.83 24.20
CA LEU A 11 14.51 0.24 23.35
C LEU A 11 13.12 0.77 23.68
N ARG A 12 12.79 0.93 24.97
CA ARG A 12 11.51 1.51 25.39
C ARG A 12 11.32 2.96 24.92
N PHE A 13 12.40 3.73 24.87
CA PHE A 13 12.37 5.09 24.34
C PHE A 13 12.25 5.09 22.80
N ALA A 14 13.02 4.25 22.12
CA ALA A 14 13.03 4.17 20.65
C ALA A 14 11.70 3.63 20.08
N LEU A 15 11.03 2.75 20.81
CA LEU A 15 9.75 2.16 20.45
C LEU A 15 8.56 2.88 21.09
N ALA A 16 8.78 4.05 21.69
CA ALA A 16 7.69 4.87 22.18
C ALA A 16 6.75 5.23 21.01
N PRO A 17 5.42 5.13 21.21
CA PRO A 17 4.47 5.52 20.18
C PRO A 17 4.75 6.96 19.72
N VAL A 18 4.91 7.13 18.40
CA VAL A 18 5.07 8.44 17.80
C VAL A 18 3.71 8.99 17.41
N GLU A 19 3.47 10.26 17.74
CA GLU A 19 2.27 10.94 17.26
C GLU A 19 2.40 11.14 15.74
N PRO A 20 1.45 10.66 14.93
CA PRO A 20 1.49 10.87 13.51
C PRO A 20 1.43 12.38 13.18
N PRO A 21 2.04 12.81 12.06
CA PRO A 21 1.84 14.15 11.54
C PRO A 21 0.34 14.46 11.38
N ARG A 22 -0.05 15.70 11.68
CA ARG A 22 -1.46 16.14 11.61
C ARG A 22 -2.08 15.94 10.21
N ASP A 23 -1.26 15.99 9.17
CA ASP A 23 -1.62 15.88 7.77
C ASP A 23 -1.49 14.45 7.21
N LEU A 24 -1.18 13.44 8.04
CA LEU A 24 -0.96 12.07 7.58
C LEU A 24 -2.19 11.51 6.85
N GLY A 25 -3.39 11.79 7.35
CA GLY A 25 -4.64 11.34 6.72
C GLY A 25 -4.82 11.89 5.32
N GLU A 26 -4.70 13.21 5.17
CA GLU A 26 -4.81 13.91 3.87
C GLU A 26 -3.74 13.41 2.88
N ARG A 27 -2.49 13.26 3.34
CA ARG A 27 -1.39 12.75 2.52
C ARG A 27 -1.63 11.30 2.08
N LEU A 28 -2.13 10.45 2.97
CA LEU A 28 -2.42 9.05 2.67
C LEU A 28 -3.55 8.93 1.66
N GLU A 29 -4.65 9.67 1.88
CA GLU A 29 -5.78 9.71 0.95
C GLU A 29 -5.32 10.15 -0.43
N HIS A 30 -4.57 11.25 -0.53
CA HIS A 30 -4.03 11.74 -1.79
C HIS A 30 -3.18 10.67 -2.51
N ARG A 31 -2.25 10.01 -1.80
CA ARG A 31 -1.42 8.95 -2.39
C ARG A 31 -2.25 7.75 -2.85
N LEU A 32 -3.26 7.35 -2.07
CA LEU A 32 -4.13 6.23 -2.45
C LEU A 32 -4.98 6.59 -3.68
N THR A 33 -5.46 7.83 -3.79
CA THR A 33 -6.15 8.32 -4.99
C THR A 33 -5.24 8.29 -6.22
N GLU A 34 -3.98 8.74 -6.11
CA GLU A 34 -3.01 8.68 -7.20
C GLU A 34 -2.77 7.23 -7.66
N VAL A 35 -2.53 6.31 -6.71
CA VAL A 35 -2.30 4.89 -7.01
C VAL A 35 -3.53 4.24 -7.65
N ALA A 36 -4.72 4.54 -7.13
CA ALA A 36 -5.96 4.04 -7.71
C ALA A 36 -6.19 4.55 -9.14
N GLY A 37 -5.87 5.82 -9.41
CA GLY A 37 -5.92 6.40 -10.75
C GLY A 37 -4.97 5.69 -11.71
N ALA A 38 -3.71 5.53 -11.33
CA ALA A 38 -2.72 4.82 -12.14
C ALA A 38 -3.11 3.36 -12.43
N ALA A 39 -3.64 2.66 -11.42
CA ALA A 39 -4.12 1.29 -11.58
C ALA A 39 -5.33 1.20 -12.53
N ALA A 40 -6.23 2.19 -12.48
CA ALA A 40 -7.38 2.25 -13.40
C ALA A 40 -6.95 2.48 -14.85
N GLU A 41 -5.96 3.35 -15.09
CA GLU A 41 -5.37 3.56 -16.41
C GLU A 41 -4.72 2.28 -16.94
N GLU A 42 -3.88 1.62 -16.12
CA GLU A 42 -3.22 0.36 -16.49
C GLU A 42 -4.24 -0.76 -16.79
N LEU A 43 -5.30 -0.87 -15.99
CA LEU A 43 -6.38 -1.84 -16.25
C LEU A 43 -7.14 -1.53 -17.54
N GLY A 44 -7.40 -0.26 -17.85
CA GLY A 44 -8.05 0.13 -19.11
C GLY A 44 -7.20 -0.23 -20.33
N ASP A 45 -5.90 0.04 -20.27
CA ASP A 45 -4.95 -0.35 -21.32
C ASP A 45 -4.85 -1.87 -21.47
N TRP A 46 -4.83 -2.59 -20.35
CA TRP A 46 -4.83 -4.04 -20.33
C TRP A 46 -6.12 -4.63 -20.90
N GLU A 47 -7.29 -4.07 -20.57
CA GLU A 47 -8.59 -4.51 -21.09
C GLU A 47 -8.68 -4.34 -22.60
N LEU A 48 -8.22 -3.20 -23.14
CA LEU A 48 -8.14 -2.97 -24.59
C LEU A 48 -7.20 -3.97 -25.30
N GLY A 49 -6.10 -4.35 -24.65
CA GLY A 49 -5.19 -5.39 -25.14
C GLY A 49 -5.80 -6.79 -25.09
N ALA A 50 -6.48 -7.13 -24.00
CA ALA A 50 -7.09 -8.45 -23.79
C ALA A 50 -8.29 -8.70 -24.71
N MET A 51 -9.08 -7.66 -25.02
CA MET A 51 -10.20 -7.74 -25.97
C MET A 51 -9.77 -8.07 -27.41
N ARG A 52 -8.49 -7.91 -27.78
CA ARG A 52 -7.97 -8.25 -29.11
C ARG A 52 -7.72 -9.73 -29.34
N ASP A 53 -7.59 -10.56 -28.29
CA ASP A 53 -7.48 -12.01 -28.41
C ASP A 53 -8.82 -12.69 -28.04
N PRO A 54 -9.52 -13.32 -29.00
CA PRO A 54 -10.79 -14.02 -28.74
C PRO A 54 -10.73 -15.09 -27.66
N ARG A 55 -9.54 -15.60 -27.34
CA ARG A 55 -9.33 -16.62 -26.28
C ARG A 55 -9.45 -16.05 -24.88
N ASN A 56 -9.24 -14.75 -24.71
CA ASN A 56 -9.37 -14.05 -23.42
C ASN A 56 -10.82 -13.65 -23.10
N TRP A 57 -11.75 -13.82 -24.03
CA TRP A 57 -13.16 -13.44 -23.85
C TRP A 57 -13.94 -14.40 -22.96
N VAL A 58 -13.43 -15.63 -22.77
CA VAL A 58 -14.03 -16.57 -21.82
C VAL A 58 -13.55 -16.17 -20.43
N ARG A 59 -14.40 -15.49 -19.65
CA ARG A 59 -14.06 -15.12 -18.28
C ARG A 59 -13.59 -16.36 -17.51
N PRO A 60 -12.41 -16.34 -16.86
CA PRO A 60 -12.06 -17.37 -15.90
C PRO A 60 -13.12 -17.33 -14.80
N VAL A 61 -13.85 -18.43 -14.62
CA VAL A 61 -14.73 -18.61 -13.47
C VAL A 61 -13.85 -18.52 -12.24
N ALA A 62 -14.11 -17.56 -11.36
CA ALA A 62 -13.47 -17.48 -10.06
C ALA A 62 -13.76 -18.77 -9.30
N ALA A 63 -12.70 -19.49 -8.91
CA ALA A 63 -12.76 -20.63 -8.01
C ALA A 63 -12.93 -20.18 -6.55
#